data_AF-A0AAJ2E9S6-F1
#
_entry.id   AF-A0AAJ2E9S6-F1
#
_cell.length_a   1.000
_cell.length_b   1.000
_cell.length_c   1.000
_cell.angle_alpha   90.00
_cell.angle_beta   90.00
_cell.angle_gamma   90.00
#
_symmetry.space_group_name_H-M   'P 1'
#
loop_
_entity.id
_entity.type
_entity.pdbx_description
1 polymer ?
#
loop_
_entity_poly.entity_id
_entity_poly.type
_entity_poly.pdbx_seq_one_letter_code
_entity_poly.pdbx_strand_id
1 'polypeptide(L)'
;MENLGKDAMKTIKRALSGVLAAGALLSAGAALAVENSPGGPAVNEINFQQPVTKIAEELYGLHIFMLIICTVIFIGVFGVMFYSLFKHRKSKGFKPANFHESTTVEIIWTIVPFIIVILMALPATKAVVAMKDTSNADLTVKVTGYQWKWGYDYVKGPGEGISFLSTLSTPRSEVNGQKPISTLYLQEVDNPLVVPVDKKIRIITTANDVVHSWYVPAFGVKQDAIPGFVRDTWFKAEKVGTYRGFCTELCGKEHAYMPVVVEVLSADDYAKWVDGQKKKMAAGQDDPLKTYTKDELMARGQQVYTSNCAVCHQPTGKGAGQFPALDGSKIANGSIAEHLNIVLHGKAAMPPWQGVLNDVEIASVVTFERNSWSNHTGDLLQPKQVIDAKAGKMPEGGGNAAAASAPEAASAAPAAAEASAPAASGAQASQAAGLPASIYFETGKDSLPADAKSAVDAAAAYAKAHPDAKIALSGFTDATGNADQNADLAKRRAQAVRDALKAAGVSEDRIVLKKPETITGGADNKEARRVEISPAA
;
A
#
# COMPACT_ATOMS: atom_id res chain seq x y z
N MET A 1 -56.69 -56.98 -10.15
CA MET A 1 -55.47 -56.46 -9.50
C MET A 1 -54.70 -55.46 -10.37
N GLU A 2 -54.87 -55.46 -11.69
CA GLU A 2 -54.08 -54.60 -12.60
C GLU A 2 -54.44 -53.10 -12.56
N ASN A 3 -55.71 -52.74 -12.30
CA ASN A 3 -56.14 -51.33 -12.22
C ASN A 3 -55.72 -50.63 -10.91
N LEU A 4 -55.66 -51.37 -9.79
CA LEU A 4 -55.19 -50.86 -8.49
C LEU A 4 -53.71 -50.41 -8.54
N GLY A 5 -52.88 -51.09 -9.34
CA GLY A 5 -51.47 -50.71 -9.53
C GLY A 5 -51.30 -49.42 -10.35
N LYS A 6 -52.18 -49.17 -11.33
CA LYS A 6 -52.11 -47.97 -12.19
C LYS A 6 -52.48 -46.70 -11.42
N ASP A 7 -53.52 -46.77 -10.58
CA ASP A 7 -53.93 -45.63 -9.75
C ASP A 7 -52.95 -45.35 -8.60
N ALA A 8 -52.38 -46.39 -7.99
CA ALA A 8 -51.30 -46.24 -7.01
C ALA A 8 -50.06 -45.59 -7.65
N MET A 9 -49.65 -46.02 -8.84
CA MET A 9 -48.51 -45.45 -9.57
C MET A 9 -48.75 -43.98 -9.98
N LYS A 10 -49.99 -43.63 -10.34
CA LYS A 10 -50.38 -42.24 -10.69
C LYS A 10 -50.35 -41.34 -9.45
N THR A 11 -50.76 -41.86 -8.30
CA THR A 11 -50.73 -41.16 -7.01
C THR A 11 -49.30 -40.94 -6.54
N ILE A 12 -48.43 -41.95 -6.66
CA ILE A 12 -47.00 -41.86 -6.34
C ILE A 12 -46.30 -40.84 -7.24
N LYS A 13 -46.58 -40.85 -8.56
CA LYS A 13 -46.01 -39.84 -9.48
C LYS A 13 -46.45 -38.42 -9.13
N ARG A 14 -47.73 -38.22 -8.78
CA ARG A 14 -48.25 -36.90 -8.36
C ARG A 14 -47.64 -36.43 -7.04
N ALA A 15 -47.49 -37.34 -6.07
CA ALA A 15 -46.82 -37.04 -4.80
C ALA A 15 -45.34 -36.70 -5.02
N LEU A 16 -44.62 -37.44 -5.87
CA LEU A 16 -43.23 -37.19 -6.19
C LEU A 16 -43.05 -35.85 -6.95
N SER A 17 -43.92 -35.55 -7.91
CA SER A 17 -43.95 -34.25 -8.58
C SER A 17 -44.27 -33.10 -7.62
N GLY A 18 -45.17 -33.32 -6.64
CA GLY A 18 -45.48 -32.34 -5.60
C GLY A 18 -44.32 -32.10 -4.64
N VAL A 19 -43.61 -33.15 -4.24
CA VAL A 19 -42.40 -33.06 -3.40
C VAL A 19 -41.25 -32.40 -4.15
N LEU A 20 -41.05 -32.71 -5.43
CA LEU A 20 -40.05 -32.04 -6.27
C LEU A 20 -40.39 -30.57 -6.51
N ALA A 21 -41.66 -30.23 -6.73
CA ALA A 21 -42.10 -28.84 -6.88
C ALA A 21 -41.96 -28.05 -5.57
N ALA A 22 -42.32 -28.66 -4.43
CA ALA A 22 -42.13 -28.05 -3.11
C ALA A 22 -40.64 -27.90 -2.76
N GLY A 23 -39.80 -28.88 -3.11
CA GLY A 23 -38.35 -28.81 -2.97
C GLY A 23 -37.73 -27.72 -3.84
N ALA A 24 -38.21 -27.55 -5.08
CA ALA A 24 -37.81 -26.47 -5.98
C ALA A 24 -38.25 -25.08 -5.46
N LEU A 25 -39.45 -24.98 -4.87
CA LEU A 25 -39.94 -23.74 -4.24
C LEU A 25 -39.16 -23.38 -2.96
N LEU A 26 -38.80 -24.37 -2.14
CA LEU A 26 -37.99 -24.18 -0.93
C LEU A 26 -36.54 -23.80 -1.25
N SER A 27 -35.97 -24.35 -2.32
CA SER A 27 -34.63 -23.96 -2.80
C SER A 27 -34.63 -22.60 -3.52
N ALA A 28 -35.73 -22.23 -4.18
CA ALA A 28 -35.92 -20.87 -4.69
C ALA A 28 -36.01 -19.82 -3.56
N GLY A 29 -36.60 -20.16 -2.41
CA GLY A 29 -36.65 -19.29 -1.23
C GLY A 29 -35.28 -18.96 -0.64
N ALA A 30 -34.33 -19.91 -0.65
CA ALA A 30 -32.96 -19.67 -0.19
C ALA A 30 -32.11 -18.85 -1.19
N ALA A 31 -32.47 -18.86 -2.48
CA ALA A 31 -31.82 -18.05 -3.51
C ALA A 31 -32.24 -16.56 -3.47
N LEU A 32 -33.30 -16.21 -2.72
CA LEU A 32 -33.84 -14.85 -2.62
C LEU A 32 -33.23 -14.00 -1.50
N ALA A 33 -32.27 -14.52 -0.73
CA ALA A 33 -31.65 -13.82 0.40
C ALA A 33 -30.28 -13.19 0.05
N VAL A 34 -29.89 -13.12 -1.22
CA VAL A 34 -28.68 -12.42 -1.64
C VAL A 34 -29.06 -10.98 -1.97
N GLU A 35 -28.63 -10.04 -1.14
CA GLU A 35 -28.84 -8.60 -1.36
C GLU A 35 -27.64 -8.00 -2.12
N ASN A 36 -27.86 -6.88 -2.81
CA ASN A 36 -26.78 -6.13 -3.46
C ASN A 36 -25.79 -5.64 -2.39
N SER A 37 -24.48 -5.74 -2.65
CA SER A 37 -23.47 -5.13 -1.79
C SER A 37 -23.48 -3.62 -1.97
N PRO A 38 -23.82 -2.81 -0.94
CA PRO A 38 -23.78 -1.35 -1.06
C PRO A 38 -22.39 -0.86 -1.49
N GLY A 39 -22.30 -0.15 -2.61
CA GLY A 39 -21.02 0.32 -3.16
C GLY A 39 -20.12 -0.77 -3.75
N GLY A 40 -20.57 -2.03 -3.75
CA GLY A 40 -19.93 -3.18 -4.37
C GLY A 40 -20.74 -3.71 -5.55
N PRO A 41 -20.43 -4.93 -6.04
CA PRO A 41 -21.16 -5.51 -7.16
C PRO A 41 -22.61 -5.86 -6.77
N ALA A 42 -23.52 -5.72 -7.74
CA ALA A 42 -24.90 -6.17 -7.58
C ALA A 42 -25.02 -7.68 -7.80
N VAL A 43 -26.09 -8.28 -7.26
CA VAL A 43 -26.35 -9.71 -7.40
C VAL A 43 -26.64 -10.04 -8.85
N ASN A 44 -25.92 -11.02 -9.39
CA ASN A 44 -25.96 -11.39 -10.82
C ASN A 44 -25.67 -10.23 -11.77
N GLU A 45 -24.82 -9.28 -11.36
CA GLU A 45 -24.36 -8.22 -12.24
C GLU A 45 -23.51 -8.81 -13.38
N ILE A 46 -24.00 -8.64 -14.61
CA ILE A 46 -23.36 -9.16 -15.84
C ILE A 46 -22.62 -8.09 -16.65
N ASN A 47 -22.62 -6.84 -16.15
CA ASN A 47 -21.99 -5.69 -16.77
C ASN A 47 -21.08 -4.99 -15.75
N PHE A 48 -20.44 -3.90 -16.12
CA PHE A 48 -19.69 -3.10 -15.16
C PHE A 48 -20.59 -2.41 -14.14
N GLN A 49 -20.01 -2.22 -12.94
CA GLN A 49 -20.60 -1.39 -11.90
C GLN A 49 -20.92 0.01 -12.43
N GLN A 50 -21.95 0.61 -11.85
CA GLN A 50 -22.38 1.96 -12.21
C GLN A 50 -21.22 2.95 -12.00
N PRO A 51 -20.85 3.72 -13.03
CA PRO A 51 -19.75 4.66 -12.93
C PRO A 51 -20.13 5.85 -12.04
N VAL A 52 -19.15 6.33 -11.27
CA VAL A 52 -19.29 7.55 -10.44
C VAL A 52 -18.18 8.58 -10.69
N THR A 53 -17.41 8.38 -11.76
CA THR A 53 -16.37 9.30 -12.24
C THR A 53 -16.53 9.46 -13.76
N LYS A 54 -16.06 10.60 -14.31
CA LYS A 54 -16.07 10.81 -15.78
C LYS A 54 -15.25 9.78 -16.55
N ILE A 55 -14.12 9.37 -15.99
CA ILE A 55 -13.30 8.31 -16.60
C ILE A 55 -14.06 6.98 -16.64
N ALA A 56 -14.75 6.60 -15.55
CA ALA A 56 -15.55 5.38 -15.53
C ALA A 56 -16.72 5.45 -16.52
N GLU A 57 -17.37 6.61 -16.67
CA GLU A 57 -18.41 6.83 -17.69
C GLU A 57 -17.87 6.63 -19.11
N GLU A 58 -16.70 7.18 -19.43
CA GLU A 58 -16.04 6.99 -20.73
C GLU A 58 -15.66 5.52 -20.98
N LEU A 59 -15.10 4.84 -19.98
CA LEU A 59 -14.75 3.41 -20.06
C LEU A 59 -15.99 2.54 -20.27
N TYR A 60 -17.09 2.84 -19.57
CA TYR A 60 -18.36 2.15 -19.74
C TYR A 60 -18.89 2.34 -21.17
N GLY A 61 -18.90 3.58 -21.68
CA GLY A 61 -19.33 3.88 -23.05
C GLY A 61 -18.47 3.16 -24.10
N LEU A 62 -17.14 3.17 -23.94
CA LEU A 62 -16.22 2.44 -24.80
C LEU A 62 -16.48 0.93 -24.78
N HIS A 63 -16.74 0.36 -23.61
CA HIS A 63 -17.07 -1.06 -23.49
C HIS A 63 -18.33 -1.43 -24.26
N ILE A 64 -19.41 -0.66 -24.10
CA ILE A 64 -20.66 -0.89 -24.84
C ILE A 64 -20.45 -0.73 -26.34
N PHE A 65 -19.71 0.30 -26.77
CA PHE A 65 -19.35 0.50 -28.17
C PHE A 65 -18.59 -0.68 -28.76
N MET A 66 -17.56 -1.18 -28.07
CA MET A 66 -16.78 -2.36 -28.48
C MET A 66 -17.66 -3.61 -28.51
N LEU A 67 -18.53 -3.80 -27.52
CA LEU A 67 -19.44 -4.95 -27.45
C LEU A 67 -20.42 -4.98 -28.64
N ILE A 68 -20.92 -3.83 -29.07
CA ILE A 68 -21.77 -3.73 -30.27
C ILE A 68 -20.99 -4.17 -31.52
N ILE A 69 -19.76 -3.67 -31.72
CA ILE A 69 -18.91 -4.06 -32.85
C ILE A 69 -18.65 -5.57 -32.84
N CYS A 70 -18.23 -6.11 -31.70
CA CYS A 70 -17.98 -7.54 -31.53
C CYS A 70 -19.24 -8.36 -31.80
N THR A 71 -20.41 -7.90 -31.38
CA THR A 71 -21.68 -8.60 -31.61
C THR A 71 -22.04 -8.62 -33.10
N VAL A 72 -21.86 -7.51 -33.83
CA VAL A 72 -22.11 -7.46 -35.28
C VAL A 72 -21.16 -8.39 -36.04
N ILE A 73 -19.86 -8.38 -35.71
CA ILE A 73 -18.88 -9.29 -36.31
C ILE A 73 -19.22 -10.74 -35.98
N PHE A 74 -19.57 -11.03 -34.72
CA PHE A 74 -19.98 -12.35 -34.28
C PHE A 74 -21.16 -12.86 -35.10
N ILE A 75 -22.22 -12.07 -35.25
CA ILE A 75 -23.40 -12.43 -36.06
C ILE A 75 -23.00 -12.66 -37.53
N GLY A 76 -22.13 -11.83 -38.09
CA GLY A 76 -21.64 -11.98 -39.47
C GLY A 76 -20.87 -13.29 -39.68
N VAL A 77 -19.88 -13.57 -38.83
CA VAL A 77 -19.04 -14.77 -38.90
C VAL A 77 -19.85 -16.03 -38.65
N PHE A 78 -20.61 -16.08 -37.55
CA PHE A 78 -21.44 -17.23 -37.24
C PHE A 78 -22.56 -17.42 -38.25
N GLY A 79 -23.12 -16.34 -38.79
CA GLY A 79 -24.10 -16.39 -39.87
C GLY A 79 -23.56 -17.08 -41.12
N VAL A 80 -22.37 -16.70 -41.60
CA VAL A 80 -21.71 -17.35 -42.75
C VAL A 80 -21.36 -18.80 -42.42
N MET A 81 -20.83 -19.07 -41.23
CA MET A 81 -20.50 -20.43 -40.78
C MET A 81 -21.74 -21.33 -40.76
N PHE A 82 -22.81 -20.90 -40.08
CA PHE A 82 -24.07 -21.65 -40.02
C PHE A 82 -24.67 -21.83 -41.41
N TYR A 83 -24.69 -20.79 -42.24
CA TYR A 83 -25.13 -20.90 -43.62
C TYR A 83 -24.35 -21.98 -44.38
N SER A 84 -23.02 -21.99 -44.25
CA SER A 84 -22.17 -23.00 -44.90
C SER A 84 -22.49 -24.42 -44.38
N LEU A 85 -22.62 -24.60 -43.07
CA LEU A 85 -22.99 -25.88 -42.45
C LEU A 85 -24.37 -26.38 -42.90
N PHE A 86 -25.34 -25.49 -43.07
CA PHE A 86 -26.71 -25.85 -43.48
C PHE A 86 -26.85 -26.06 -44.99
N LYS A 87 -26.17 -25.25 -45.81
CA LYS A 87 -26.34 -25.24 -47.28
C LYS A 87 -25.35 -26.17 -47.99
N HIS A 88 -24.07 -26.16 -47.58
CA HIS A 88 -22.99 -26.86 -48.28
C HIS A 88 -22.72 -28.27 -47.75
N ARG A 89 -23.67 -28.83 -46.98
CA ARG A 89 -23.56 -30.15 -46.37
C ARG A 89 -23.56 -31.27 -47.41
N LYS A 90 -22.61 -32.21 -47.31
CA LYS A 90 -22.52 -33.39 -48.18
C LYS A 90 -23.83 -34.20 -48.24
N SER A 91 -24.53 -34.36 -47.12
CA SER A 91 -25.80 -35.09 -47.09
C SER A 91 -26.95 -34.42 -47.83
N LYS A 92 -26.83 -33.15 -48.22
CA LYS A 92 -27.77 -32.46 -49.13
C LYS A 92 -27.38 -32.62 -50.61
N GLY A 93 -26.37 -33.42 -50.92
CA GLY A 93 -25.87 -33.61 -52.28
C GLY A 93 -25.09 -32.40 -52.83
N PHE A 94 -24.60 -31.50 -51.96
CA PHE A 94 -23.84 -30.34 -52.40
C PHE A 94 -22.52 -30.79 -53.04
N LYS A 95 -22.22 -30.29 -54.24
CA LYS A 95 -20.97 -30.54 -54.96
C LYS A 95 -20.02 -29.37 -54.69
N PRO A 96 -18.78 -29.61 -54.21
CA PRO A 96 -17.84 -28.54 -53.93
C PRO A 96 -17.48 -27.79 -55.21
N ALA A 97 -17.36 -26.48 -55.12
CA ALA A 97 -16.82 -25.65 -56.19
C ALA A 97 -15.27 -25.73 -56.18
N ASN A 98 -14.65 -25.59 -57.35
CA ASN A 98 -13.20 -25.56 -57.51
C ASN A 98 -12.74 -24.11 -57.71
N PHE A 99 -12.32 -23.46 -56.63
CA PHE A 99 -11.61 -22.18 -56.62
C PHE A 99 -10.54 -22.22 -55.52
N HIS A 100 -9.48 -21.45 -55.69
CA HIS A 100 -8.36 -21.44 -54.73
C HIS A 100 -8.18 -20.10 -54.02
N GLU A 101 -8.57 -18.99 -54.64
CA GLU A 101 -8.47 -17.65 -54.05
C GLU A 101 -9.44 -16.67 -54.72
N SER A 102 -9.61 -15.51 -54.07
CA SER A 102 -10.24 -14.34 -54.68
C SER A 102 -9.54 -13.09 -54.17
N THR A 103 -8.64 -12.51 -54.98
CA THR A 103 -7.90 -11.29 -54.62
C THR A 103 -8.84 -10.16 -54.20
N THR A 104 -10.01 -10.04 -54.81
CA THR A 104 -11.02 -9.03 -54.43
C THR A 104 -11.54 -9.24 -53.01
N VAL A 105 -11.88 -10.49 -52.64
CA VAL A 105 -12.35 -10.81 -51.27
C VAL A 105 -11.22 -10.61 -50.27
N GLU A 106 -10.00 -11.01 -50.63
CA GLU A 106 -8.79 -10.83 -49.82
C GLU A 106 -8.53 -9.35 -49.48
N ILE A 107 -8.69 -8.47 -50.47
CA ILE A 107 -8.55 -7.02 -50.27
C ILE A 107 -9.66 -6.50 -49.35
N ILE A 108 -10.91 -6.88 -49.59
CA ILE A 108 -12.06 -6.40 -48.80
C ILE A 108 -11.92 -6.79 -47.33
N TRP A 109 -11.66 -8.06 -47.03
CA TRP A 109 -11.56 -8.54 -45.64
C TRP A 109 -10.28 -8.10 -44.93
N THR A 110 -9.34 -7.46 -45.64
CA THR A 110 -8.14 -6.88 -45.04
C THR A 110 -8.39 -5.41 -44.71
N ILE A 111 -8.97 -4.66 -45.66
CA ILE A 111 -9.26 -3.23 -45.50
C ILE A 111 -10.36 -3.01 -44.46
N VAL A 112 -11.42 -3.83 -44.44
CA VAL A 112 -12.55 -3.63 -43.52
C VAL A 112 -12.11 -3.76 -42.04
N PRO A 113 -11.44 -4.84 -41.59
CA PRO A 113 -10.92 -4.91 -40.23
C PRO A 113 -9.92 -3.80 -39.89
N PHE A 114 -9.07 -3.41 -40.84
CA PHE A 114 -8.13 -2.31 -40.66
C PHE A 114 -8.85 -0.99 -40.33
N ILE A 115 -9.90 -0.64 -41.08
CA ILE A 115 -10.72 0.56 -40.82
C ILE A 115 -11.42 0.44 -39.46
N ILE A 116 -11.99 -0.73 -39.13
CA ILE A 116 -12.66 -0.96 -37.84
C ILE A 116 -11.69 -0.68 -36.68
N VAL A 117 -10.46 -1.19 -36.73
CA VAL A 117 -9.45 -0.97 -35.69
C VAL A 117 -9.09 0.51 -35.56
N ILE A 118 -8.94 1.24 -36.67
CA ILE A 118 -8.67 2.70 -36.62
C ILE A 118 -9.81 3.43 -35.91
N LEU A 119 -11.06 3.14 -36.26
CA LEU A 119 -12.22 3.77 -35.65
C LEU A 119 -12.35 3.44 -34.15
N MET A 120 -11.93 2.25 -33.73
CA MET A 120 -11.87 1.85 -32.32
C MET A 120 -10.74 2.55 -31.56
N ALA A 121 -9.59 2.76 -32.20
CA ALA A 121 -8.40 3.32 -31.56
C ALA A 121 -8.59 4.79 -31.16
N LEU A 122 -9.23 5.61 -32.01
CA LEU A 122 -9.37 7.06 -31.76
C LEU A 122 -10.02 7.43 -30.42
N PRO A 123 -11.23 6.94 -30.07
CA PRO A 123 -11.85 7.27 -28.79
C PRO A 123 -11.12 6.60 -27.61
N ALA A 124 -10.53 5.40 -27.82
CA ALA A 124 -9.74 4.72 -26.79
C ALA A 124 -8.47 5.49 -26.41
N THR A 125 -7.74 6.03 -27.40
CA THR A 125 -6.55 6.86 -27.15
C THR A 125 -6.91 8.11 -26.36
N LYS A 126 -8.02 8.79 -26.69
CA LYS A 126 -8.48 9.96 -25.94
C LYS A 126 -8.72 9.63 -24.46
N ALA A 127 -9.42 8.54 -24.17
CA ALA A 127 -9.69 8.09 -22.81
C ALA A 127 -8.41 7.75 -22.05
N VAL A 128 -7.48 7.01 -22.69
CA VAL A 128 -6.18 6.65 -22.07
C VAL A 128 -5.36 7.89 -21.72
N VAL A 129 -5.32 8.90 -22.61
CA VAL A 129 -4.60 10.16 -22.34
C VAL A 129 -5.22 10.87 -21.13
N ALA A 130 -6.55 10.96 -21.06
CA ALA A 130 -7.25 11.57 -19.92
C ALA A 130 -7.00 10.82 -18.60
N MET A 131 -6.96 9.48 -18.63
CA MET A 131 -6.64 8.63 -17.47
C MET A 131 -5.22 8.85 -16.95
N LYS A 132 -4.27 9.22 -17.82
CA LYS A 132 -2.85 9.41 -17.47
C LYS A 132 -2.50 10.83 -17.05
N ASP A 133 -3.38 11.81 -17.27
CA ASP A 133 -3.17 13.17 -16.78
C ASP A 133 -3.45 13.28 -15.27
N THR A 134 -2.42 13.09 -14.46
CA THR A 134 -2.47 13.22 -12.99
C THR A 134 -2.18 14.64 -12.48
N SER A 135 -2.03 15.62 -13.38
CA SER A 135 -1.72 17.01 -13.01
C SER A 135 -2.88 17.69 -12.25
N ASN A 136 -2.58 18.79 -11.55
CA ASN A 136 -3.58 19.64 -10.89
C ASN A 136 -4.50 18.90 -9.90
N ALA A 137 -3.93 17.99 -9.10
CA ALA A 137 -4.68 17.27 -8.07
C ALA A 137 -4.96 18.16 -6.85
N ASP A 138 -6.17 18.07 -6.31
CA ASP A 138 -6.59 18.73 -5.07
C ASP A 138 -6.06 18.01 -3.82
N LEU A 139 -5.96 16.67 -3.90
CA LEU A 139 -5.49 15.80 -2.84
C LEU A 139 -4.57 14.74 -3.44
N THR A 140 -3.45 14.44 -2.77
CA THR A 140 -2.56 13.34 -3.15
C THR A 140 -2.46 12.36 -2.00
N VAL A 141 -2.76 11.09 -2.28
CA VAL A 141 -2.65 9.98 -1.33
C VAL A 141 -1.70 8.94 -1.91
N LYS A 142 -0.70 8.53 -1.13
CA LYS A 142 0.14 7.39 -1.46
C LYS A 142 -0.52 6.13 -0.90
N VAL A 143 -0.68 5.14 -1.76
CA VAL A 143 -1.23 3.83 -1.49
C VAL A 143 -0.09 2.81 -1.56
N THR A 144 0.13 2.08 -0.47
CA THR A 144 1.17 1.05 -0.38
C THR A 144 0.53 -0.32 -0.21
N GLY A 145 0.84 -1.27 -1.10
CA GLY A 145 0.44 -2.67 -0.97
C GLY A 145 1.33 -3.43 0.02
N TYR A 146 0.71 -4.20 0.91
CA TYR A 146 1.36 -5.15 1.82
C TYR A 146 0.62 -6.49 1.78
N GLN A 147 1.27 -7.60 2.08
CA GLN A 147 0.62 -8.88 2.36
C GLN A 147 -0.06 -8.84 3.74
N TRP A 148 -1.39 -8.84 3.88
CA TRP A 148 -2.44 -8.63 2.86
C TRP A 148 -3.37 -7.51 3.34
N LYS A 149 -2.94 -6.27 3.07
CA LYS A 149 -3.56 -5.01 3.53
C LYS A 149 -3.05 -3.82 2.71
N TRP A 150 -3.70 -2.67 2.86
CA TRP A 150 -3.35 -1.44 2.17
C TRP A 150 -2.90 -0.36 3.17
N GLY A 151 -1.80 0.32 2.91
CA GLY A 151 -1.42 1.54 3.62
C GLY A 151 -1.85 2.78 2.86
N TYR A 152 -2.34 3.78 3.58
CA TYR A 152 -2.75 5.07 3.01
C TYR A 152 -2.01 6.20 3.72
N ASP A 153 -1.23 6.96 2.96
CA ASP A 153 -0.54 8.16 3.44
C ASP A 153 -1.05 9.39 2.68
N TYR A 154 -1.61 10.36 3.39
CA TYR A 154 -2.06 11.63 2.82
C TYR A 154 -0.84 12.53 2.72
N VAL A 155 -0.27 12.62 1.51
CA VAL A 155 1.05 13.24 1.29
C VAL A 155 0.97 14.72 0.90
N LYS A 156 -0.18 15.17 0.37
CA LYS A 156 -0.39 16.58 0.01
C LYS A 156 -1.87 16.91 -0.04
N GLY A 157 -2.25 18.05 0.53
CA GLY A 157 -3.63 18.57 0.51
C GLY A 157 -4.29 18.49 1.89
N PRO A 158 -5.61 18.71 1.98
CA PRO A 158 -6.29 18.60 3.27
C PRO A 158 -6.16 17.17 3.82
N GLY A 159 -5.76 17.02 5.07
CA GLY A 159 -5.43 15.72 5.67
C GLY A 159 -3.96 15.32 5.57
N GLU A 160 -3.09 16.17 5.03
CA GLU A 160 -1.64 15.92 4.99
C GLU A 160 -1.08 15.51 6.36
N GLY A 161 -0.25 14.45 6.33
CA GLY A 161 0.34 13.81 7.51
C GLY A 161 -0.48 12.65 8.08
N ILE A 162 -1.76 12.49 7.70
CA ILE A 162 -2.55 11.31 8.10
C ILE A 162 -1.96 10.06 7.45
N SER A 163 -1.74 9.02 8.25
CA SER A 163 -1.24 7.71 7.80
C SER A 163 -1.91 6.59 8.59
N PHE A 164 -2.32 5.53 7.91
CA PHE A 164 -2.87 4.33 8.55
C PHE A 164 -2.81 3.09 7.64
N LEU A 165 -2.97 1.93 8.27
CA LEU A 165 -3.19 0.66 7.58
C LEU A 165 -4.68 0.30 7.57
N SER A 166 -5.10 -0.27 6.44
CA SER A 166 -6.45 -0.75 6.18
C SER A 166 -6.41 -2.26 5.97
N THR A 167 -6.98 -3.00 6.91
CA THR A 167 -7.03 -4.46 6.91
C THR A 167 -8.46 -4.94 6.80
N LEU A 168 -8.67 -6.12 6.21
CA LEU A 168 -9.97 -6.78 6.18
C LEU A 168 -10.58 -6.88 7.57
N SER A 169 -11.82 -6.43 7.73
CA SER A 169 -12.54 -6.51 9.02
C SER A 169 -13.36 -7.78 9.20
N THR A 170 -13.61 -8.54 8.12
CA THR A 170 -14.31 -9.83 8.20
C THR A 170 -13.60 -10.78 9.18
N PRO A 171 -14.28 -11.23 10.25
CA PRO A 171 -13.68 -12.11 11.25
C PRO A 171 -13.29 -13.48 10.67
N ARG A 172 -12.17 -14.05 11.13
CA ARG A 172 -11.75 -15.40 10.72
C ARG A 172 -12.78 -16.49 11.03
N SER A 173 -13.64 -16.28 12.02
CA SER A 173 -14.75 -17.20 12.29
C SER A 173 -15.77 -17.27 11.13
N GLU A 174 -16.00 -16.18 10.39
CA GLU A 174 -16.84 -16.23 9.18
C GLU A 174 -16.10 -16.93 8.04
N VAL A 175 -14.83 -16.56 7.81
CA VAL A 175 -13.98 -17.16 6.77
C VAL A 175 -13.82 -18.67 6.93
N ASN A 176 -13.69 -19.15 8.17
CA ASN A 176 -13.52 -20.57 8.49
C ASN A 176 -14.85 -21.34 8.58
N GLY A 177 -15.99 -20.72 8.23
CA GLY A 177 -17.31 -21.35 8.28
C GLY A 177 -17.83 -21.64 9.69
N GLN A 178 -17.27 -21.00 10.72
CA GLN A 178 -17.69 -21.15 12.11
C GLN A 178 -18.88 -20.23 12.46
N LYS A 179 -19.08 -19.17 11.68
CA LYS A 179 -20.22 -18.25 11.77
C LYS A 179 -20.83 -18.00 10.39
N PRO A 180 -22.13 -17.65 10.30
CA PRO A 180 -22.75 -17.21 9.05
C PRO A 180 -22.00 -16.02 8.46
N ILE A 181 -21.87 -15.99 7.13
CA ILE A 181 -21.26 -14.87 6.41
C ILE A 181 -22.17 -13.64 6.42
N SER A 182 -21.57 -12.47 6.56
CA SER A 182 -22.26 -11.17 6.44
C SER A 182 -22.47 -10.75 4.98
N THR A 183 -23.39 -9.81 4.73
CA THR A 183 -23.66 -9.27 3.38
C THR A 183 -22.41 -8.63 2.74
N LEU A 184 -21.53 -8.06 3.56
CA LEU A 184 -20.29 -7.40 3.13
C LEU A 184 -19.06 -8.30 3.32
N TYR A 185 -19.26 -9.61 3.30
CA TYR A 185 -18.19 -10.60 3.43
C TYR A 185 -17.05 -10.31 2.44
N LEU A 186 -15.83 -10.22 2.97
CA LEU A 186 -14.59 -9.90 2.24
C LEU A 186 -14.54 -8.51 1.58
N GLN A 187 -15.46 -7.61 1.95
CA GLN A 187 -15.60 -6.29 1.31
C GLN A 187 -15.48 -5.12 2.29
N GLU A 188 -15.34 -5.38 3.59
CA GLU A 188 -15.14 -4.34 4.62
C GLU A 188 -13.71 -4.29 5.12
N VAL A 189 -13.32 -3.10 5.58
CA VAL A 189 -12.03 -2.85 6.23
C VAL A 189 -12.25 -2.14 7.57
N ASP A 190 -11.23 -2.16 8.42
CA ASP A 190 -11.20 -1.41 9.67
C ASP A 190 -11.07 0.11 9.46
N ASN A 191 -10.22 0.53 8.51
CA ASN A 191 -9.91 1.92 8.22
C ASN A 191 -10.04 2.21 6.72
N PRO A 192 -11.18 2.76 6.24
CA PRO A 192 -11.34 3.07 4.82
C PRO A 192 -10.52 4.30 4.40
N LEU A 193 -10.18 4.38 3.11
CA LEU A 193 -9.67 5.61 2.50
C LEU A 193 -10.80 6.64 2.45
N VAL A 194 -10.59 7.86 2.95
CA VAL A 194 -11.63 8.89 3.01
C VAL A 194 -11.22 10.08 2.14
N VAL A 195 -12.09 10.48 1.21
CA VAL A 195 -11.81 11.54 0.25
C VAL A 195 -13.02 12.46 0.06
N PRO A 196 -12.83 13.74 -0.33
CA PRO A 196 -13.93 14.62 -0.65
C PRO A 196 -14.49 14.35 -2.06
N VAL A 197 -15.80 14.51 -2.21
CA VAL A 197 -16.49 14.52 -3.51
C VAL A 197 -16.04 15.70 -4.37
N ASP A 198 -16.13 15.56 -5.69
CA ASP A 198 -15.84 16.60 -6.70
C ASP A 198 -14.41 17.16 -6.67
N LYS A 199 -13.48 16.42 -6.08
CA LYS A 199 -12.06 16.75 -6.00
C LYS A 199 -11.20 15.76 -6.75
N LYS A 200 -10.18 16.24 -7.46
CA LYS A 200 -9.25 15.40 -8.20
C LYS A 200 -8.27 14.78 -7.21
N ILE A 201 -8.46 13.49 -6.94
CA ILE A 201 -7.62 12.71 -6.03
C ILE A 201 -6.54 12.01 -6.84
N ARG A 202 -5.28 12.38 -6.64
CA ARG A 202 -4.13 11.66 -7.19
C ARG A 202 -3.75 10.52 -6.25
N ILE A 203 -3.70 9.31 -6.79
CA ILE A 203 -3.27 8.12 -6.09
C ILE A 203 -1.88 7.76 -6.58
N ILE A 204 -0.93 7.74 -5.64
CA ILE A 204 0.44 7.30 -5.89
C ILE A 204 0.56 5.88 -5.36
N THR A 205 0.70 4.89 -6.23
CA THR A 205 0.69 3.47 -5.86
C THR A 205 2.11 2.87 -5.88
N THR A 206 2.45 2.15 -4.82
CA THR A 206 3.67 1.31 -4.70
C THR A 206 3.39 0.11 -3.79
N ALA A 207 4.35 -0.81 -3.62
CA ALA A 207 4.25 -1.93 -2.69
C ALA A 207 5.53 -2.11 -1.87
N ASN A 208 5.42 -2.75 -0.71
CA ASN A 208 6.56 -3.00 0.18
C ASN A 208 7.06 -4.46 0.13
N ASP A 209 6.34 -5.36 -0.53
CA ASP A 209 6.68 -6.79 -0.59
C ASP A 209 6.59 -7.39 -2.00
N VAL A 210 5.40 -7.76 -2.46
CA VAL A 210 5.13 -8.34 -3.78
C VAL A 210 4.27 -7.39 -4.61
N VAL A 211 3.99 -7.76 -5.86
CA VAL A 211 3.08 -6.98 -6.68
C VAL A 211 1.64 -7.16 -6.18
N HIS A 212 0.94 -6.04 -6.00
CA HIS A 212 -0.51 -5.98 -5.77
C HIS A 212 -1.16 -5.10 -6.84
N SER A 213 -2.48 -4.98 -6.88
CA SER A 213 -3.11 -3.98 -7.75
C SER A 213 -4.33 -3.34 -7.15
N TRP A 214 -4.25 -2.03 -6.94
CA TRP A 214 -5.29 -1.24 -6.30
C TRP A 214 -6.36 -0.93 -7.34
N TYR A 215 -7.58 -1.39 -7.09
CA TYR A 215 -8.69 -1.28 -8.04
C TYR A 215 -9.99 -0.89 -7.34
N VAL A 216 -10.66 0.14 -7.85
CA VAL A 216 -12.03 0.51 -7.48
C VAL A 216 -12.89 0.57 -8.75
N PRO A 217 -13.75 -0.44 -9.03
CA PRO A 217 -14.50 -0.55 -10.28
C PRO A 217 -15.37 0.66 -10.60
N ALA A 218 -16.16 1.15 -9.64
CA ALA A 218 -17.04 2.31 -9.81
C ALA A 218 -16.27 3.59 -10.23
N PHE A 219 -14.97 3.66 -9.92
CA PHE A 219 -14.11 4.78 -10.30
C PHE A 219 -13.41 4.59 -11.64
N GLY A 220 -13.41 3.38 -12.20
CA GLY A 220 -12.67 3.06 -13.42
C GLY A 220 -11.15 3.12 -13.23
N VAL A 221 -10.66 2.96 -12.00
CA VAL A 221 -9.24 3.09 -11.67
C VAL A 221 -8.68 1.76 -11.20
N LYS A 222 -7.69 1.25 -11.94
CA LYS A 222 -6.83 0.12 -11.60
C LYS A 222 -5.37 0.53 -11.80
N GLN A 223 -4.52 0.30 -10.81
CA GLN A 223 -3.08 0.54 -10.95
C GLN A 223 -2.30 -0.45 -10.07
N ASP A 224 -1.35 -1.19 -10.68
CA ASP A 224 -0.56 -2.13 -9.87
C ASP A 224 0.44 -1.39 -8.99
N ALA A 225 0.57 -1.91 -7.78
CA ALA A 225 1.50 -1.56 -6.74
C ALA A 225 2.73 -2.45 -6.92
N ILE A 226 3.84 -1.90 -7.43
CA ILE A 226 5.06 -2.67 -7.72
C ILE A 226 6.16 -2.24 -6.75
N PRO A 227 6.82 -3.17 -6.04
CA PRO A 227 7.96 -2.84 -5.18
C PRO A 227 9.07 -2.14 -5.96
N GLY A 228 9.61 -1.05 -5.41
CA GLY A 228 10.66 -0.27 -6.04
C GLY A 228 10.21 0.69 -7.15
N PHE A 229 8.93 0.70 -7.52
CA PHE A 229 8.37 1.65 -8.48
C PHE A 229 7.25 2.47 -7.84
N VAL A 230 7.16 3.72 -8.26
CA VAL A 230 6.07 4.62 -7.92
C VAL A 230 5.29 4.91 -9.19
N ARG A 231 4.00 4.59 -9.19
CA ARG A 231 3.10 4.88 -10.31
C ARG A 231 1.95 5.72 -9.84
N ASP A 232 1.42 6.56 -10.71
CA ASP A 232 0.30 7.40 -10.37
C ASP A 232 -0.91 7.17 -11.27
N THR A 233 -2.06 7.39 -10.66
CA THR A 233 -3.37 7.41 -11.28
C THR A 233 -4.22 8.46 -10.57
N TRP A 234 -5.43 8.70 -11.03
CA TRP A 234 -6.32 9.66 -10.40
C TRP A 234 -7.78 9.30 -10.58
N PHE A 235 -8.63 9.81 -9.70
CA PHE A 235 -10.08 9.81 -9.88
C PHE A 235 -10.69 11.11 -9.35
N LYS A 236 -11.91 11.42 -9.79
CA LYS A 236 -12.77 12.47 -9.23
C LYS A 236 -14.17 11.88 -9.08
N ALA A 237 -14.52 11.49 -7.86
CA ALA A 237 -15.84 10.94 -7.56
C ALA A 237 -16.88 12.06 -7.56
N GLU A 238 -18.00 11.86 -8.27
CA GLU A 238 -19.07 12.86 -8.44
C GLU A 238 -20.28 12.59 -7.52
N LYS A 239 -20.19 11.55 -6.68
CA LYS A 239 -21.25 11.14 -5.75
C LYS A 239 -20.68 10.74 -4.40
N VAL A 240 -21.26 11.28 -3.33
CA VAL A 240 -21.00 10.87 -1.95
C VAL A 240 -21.46 9.42 -1.75
N GLY A 241 -20.70 8.64 -0.99
CA GLY A 241 -21.02 7.26 -0.66
C GLY A 241 -19.78 6.42 -0.42
N THR A 242 -20.01 5.15 -0.07
CA THR A 242 -18.95 4.16 0.12
C THR A 242 -18.78 3.35 -1.16
N TYR A 243 -17.54 3.13 -1.59
CA TYR A 243 -17.20 2.38 -2.80
C TYR A 243 -16.20 1.29 -2.48
N ARG A 244 -16.45 0.09 -3.01
CA ARG A 244 -15.67 -1.12 -2.73
C ARG A 244 -14.80 -1.50 -3.90
N GLY A 245 -13.61 -1.95 -3.57
CA GLY A 245 -12.55 -2.32 -4.50
C GLY A 245 -11.76 -3.52 -3.99
N PHE A 246 -10.80 -3.97 -4.78
CA PHE A 246 -10.12 -5.24 -4.56
C PHE A 246 -8.66 -5.20 -4.98
N CYS A 247 -7.85 -6.08 -4.40
CA CYS A 247 -6.57 -6.44 -5.00
C CYS A 247 -6.83 -7.24 -6.29
N THR A 248 -6.25 -6.81 -7.41
CA THR A 248 -6.45 -7.44 -8.73
C THR A 248 -5.15 -7.88 -9.39
N GLU A 249 -4.13 -8.17 -8.59
CA GLU A 249 -2.89 -8.85 -9.00
C GLU A 249 -2.59 -9.94 -7.97
N LEU A 250 -2.30 -11.17 -8.43
CA LEU A 250 -2.14 -12.32 -7.54
C LEU A 250 -0.92 -12.12 -6.62
N CYS A 251 -1.18 -11.88 -5.33
CA CYS A 251 -0.16 -11.50 -4.34
C CYS A 251 0.06 -12.55 -3.24
N GLY A 252 -0.42 -13.78 -3.44
CA GLY A 252 -0.19 -14.92 -2.54
C GLY A 252 -1.45 -15.47 -1.87
N LYS A 253 -1.27 -16.23 -0.78
CA LYS A 253 -2.32 -17.05 -0.13
C LYS A 253 -3.59 -16.26 0.19
N GLU A 254 -3.46 -15.08 0.78
CA GLU A 254 -4.61 -14.29 1.21
C GLU A 254 -4.94 -13.16 0.21
N HIS A 255 -4.63 -13.35 -1.08
CA HIS A 255 -4.92 -12.37 -2.14
C HIS A 255 -6.38 -11.89 -2.16
N ALA A 256 -7.34 -12.79 -1.91
CA ALA A 256 -8.77 -12.48 -1.87
C ALA A 256 -9.23 -11.76 -0.57
N TYR A 257 -8.33 -11.51 0.38
CA TYR A 257 -8.66 -11.04 1.73
C TYR A 257 -8.06 -9.65 2.03
N MET A 258 -7.86 -8.83 1.00
CA MET A 258 -7.35 -7.46 1.13
C MET A 258 -8.16 -6.47 0.29
N PRO A 259 -9.45 -6.26 0.63
CA PRO A 259 -10.31 -5.34 -0.09
C PRO A 259 -9.86 -3.89 0.08
N VAL A 260 -10.42 -3.04 -0.77
CA VAL A 260 -10.30 -1.58 -0.72
C VAL A 260 -11.69 -1.03 -0.39
N VAL A 261 -11.77 -0.10 0.54
CA VAL A 261 -12.99 0.69 0.77
C VAL A 261 -12.63 2.16 0.70
N VAL A 262 -13.39 2.90 -0.10
CA VAL A 262 -13.27 4.35 -0.24
C VAL A 262 -14.57 5.02 0.21
N GLU A 263 -14.49 5.85 1.22
CA GLU A 263 -15.58 6.74 1.65
C GLU A 263 -15.43 8.09 0.97
N VAL A 264 -16.37 8.44 0.11
CA VAL A 264 -16.45 9.75 -0.53
C VAL A 264 -17.42 10.60 0.26
N LEU A 265 -16.93 11.67 0.88
CA LEU A 265 -17.70 12.54 1.77
C LEU A 265 -17.98 13.91 1.11
N SER A 266 -18.94 14.63 1.68
CA SER A 266 -19.09 16.06 1.41
C SER A 266 -17.81 16.81 1.83
N ALA A 267 -17.56 18.00 1.28
CA ALA A 267 -16.40 18.79 1.66
C ALA A 267 -16.37 19.10 3.18
N ASP A 268 -17.53 19.41 3.77
CA ASP A 268 -17.66 19.72 5.19
C ASP A 268 -17.42 18.49 6.08
N ASP A 269 -17.96 17.33 5.71
CA ASP A 269 -17.78 16.11 6.49
C ASP A 269 -16.36 15.56 6.35
N TYR A 270 -15.74 15.75 5.17
CA TYR A 270 -14.32 15.46 4.99
C TYR A 270 -13.45 16.35 5.88
N ALA A 271 -13.73 17.66 5.95
CA ALA A 271 -12.99 18.57 6.84
C ALA A 271 -13.12 18.15 8.32
N LYS A 272 -14.33 17.81 8.77
CA LYS A 272 -14.56 17.28 10.14
C LYS A 272 -13.80 15.97 10.38
N TRP A 273 -13.79 15.08 9.40
CA TRP A 273 -13.04 13.83 9.49
C TRP A 273 -11.54 14.09 9.61
N VAL A 274 -10.97 14.98 8.78
CA VAL A 274 -9.56 15.39 8.84
C VAL A 274 -9.23 15.97 10.22
N ASP A 275 -10.04 16.88 10.74
CA ASP A 275 -9.83 17.46 12.07
C ASP A 275 -9.90 16.40 13.17
N GLY A 276 -10.83 15.45 13.05
CA GLY A 276 -10.93 14.30 13.94
C GLY A 276 -9.67 13.43 13.91
N GLN A 277 -9.14 13.12 12.73
CA GLN A 277 -7.90 12.37 12.60
C GLN A 277 -6.70 13.12 13.15
N LYS A 278 -6.57 14.43 12.84
CA LYS A 278 -5.51 15.26 13.41
C LYS A 278 -5.58 15.33 14.93
N LYS A 279 -6.78 15.41 15.51
CA LYS A 279 -6.97 15.34 16.97
C LYS A 279 -6.60 13.97 17.52
N LYS A 280 -6.93 12.86 16.85
CA LYS A 280 -6.49 11.51 17.26
C LYS A 280 -4.98 11.37 17.19
N MET A 281 -4.36 11.88 16.11
CA MET A 281 -2.91 11.90 15.96
C MET A 281 -2.26 12.76 17.05
N ALA A 282 -2.82 13.93 17.36
CA ALA A 282 -2.34 14.82 18.43
C ALA A 282 -2.59 14.24 19.84
N ALA A 283 -3.71 13.56 20.06
CA ALA A 283 -4.01 12.85 21.30
C ALA A 283 -3.16 11.57 21.46
N GLY A 284 -2.70 11.00 20.35
CA GLY A 284 -1.70 9.94 20.27
C GLY A 284 -0.28 10.45 20.06
N GLN A 285 -0.04 11.77 20.08
CA GLN A 285 1.32 12.32 20.13
C GLN A 285 1.80 12.14 21.55
N ASP A 286 2.38 10.98 21.74
CA ASP A 286 3.34 10.68 22.76
C ASP A 286 4.40 11.80 22.79
N ASP A 287 4.34 12.65 23.83
CA ASP A 287 5.34 13.66 24.10
C ASP A 287 6.48 12.98 24.87
N PRO A 288 7.61 12.67 24.24
CA PRO A 288 8.67 11.94 24.92
C PRO A 288 9.40 12.79 25.97
N LEU A 289 9.10 14.09 26.06
CA LEU A 289 9.60 15.00 27.09
C LEU A 289 8.64 15.14 28.27
N LYS A 290 7.38 14.69 28.15
CA LYS A 290 6.45 14.61 29.27
C LYS A 290 6.90 13.51 30.25
N THR A 291 6.79 13.82 31.55
CA THR A 291 6.86 12.80 32.60
C THR A 291 5.51 12.10 32.72
N TYR A 292 5.47 10.78 32.49
CA TYR A 292 4.26 9.98 32.60
C TYR A 292 4.15 9.32 33.98
N THR A 293 2.92 9.18 34.47
CA THR A 293 2.62 8.43 35.69
C THR A 293 2.74 6.93 35.46
N LYS A 294 2.90 6.17 36.55
CA LYS A 294 2.95 4.70 36.49
C LYS A 294 1.67 4.13 35.88
N ASP A 295 0.50 4.64 36.25
CA ASP A 295 -0.78 4.15 35.74
C ASP A 295 -0.93 4.40 34.23
N GLU A 296 -0.52 5.57 33.73
CA GLU A 296 -0.50 5.86 32.29
C GLU A 296 0.41 4.88 31.53
N LEU A 297 1.63 4.64 32.03
CA LEU A 297 2.59 3.73 31.40
C LEU A 297 2.17 2.26 31.52
N MET A 298 1.54 1.86 32.62
CA MET A 298 1.01 0.50 32.79
C MET A 298 -0.16 0.23 31.84
N ALA A 299 -1.13 1.16 31.74
CA ALA A 299 -2.28 1.01 30.86
C ALA A 299 -1.87 0.97 29.38
N ARG A 300 -0.99 1.89 28.95
CA ARG A 300 -0.44 1.91 27.59
C ARG A 300 0.46 0.69 27.33
N GLY A 301 1.27 0.30 28.31
CA GLY A 301 2.18 -0.84 28.22
C GLY A 301 1.45 -2.16 28.03
N GLN A 302 0.30 -2.34 28.69
CA GLN A 302 -0.56 -3.50 28.46
C GLN A 302 -1.09 -3.57 27.02
N GLN A 303 -1.48 -2.44 26.44
CA GLN A 303 -1.94 -2.36 25.05
C GLN A 303 -0.81 -2.69 24.07
N VAL A 304 0.37 -2.10 24.26
CA VAL A 304 1.56 -2.36 23.45
C VAL A 304 1.97 -3.83 23.57
N TYR A 305 1.98 -4.38 24.78
CA TYR A 305 2.28 -5.79 25.05
C TYR A 305 1.33 -6.73 24.32
N THR A 306 0.02 -6.48 24.44
CA THR A 306 -1.02 -7.32 23.83
C THR A 306 -0.90 -7.32 22.30
N SER A 307 -0.61 -6.16 21.71
CA SER A 307 -0.56 -5.98 20.25
C SER A 307 0.71 -6.54 19.62
N ASN A 308 1.84 -6.51 20.34
CA ASN A 308 3.15 -6.76 19.76
C ASN A 308 3.91 -7.94 20.39
N CYS A 309 3.80 -8.14 21.70
CA CYS A 309 4.65 -9.06 22.46
C CYS A 309 3.95 -10.38 22.79
N ALA A 310 2.64 -10.34 23.06
CA ALA A 310 1.85 -11.47 23.55
C ALA A 310 1.79 -12.65 22.57
N VAL A 311 1.97 -12.43 21.27
CA VAL A 311 2.00 -13.49 20.26
C VAL A 311 3.12 -14.52 20.52
N CYS A 312 4.26 -14.07 21.05
CA CYS A 312 5.39 -14.91 21.38
C CYS A 312 5.49 -15.21 22.88
N HIS A 313 5.24 -14.21 23.73
CA HIS A 313 5.41 -14.33 25.18
C HIS A 313 4.14 -14.77 25.94
N GLN A 314 3.04 -15.02 25.20
CA GLN A 314 1.69 -15.32 25.70
C GLN A 314 1.06 -14.16 26.49
N PRO A 315 -0.27 -13.98 26.49
CA PRO A 315 -0.92 -12.93 27.31
C PRO A 315 -0.60 -13.02 28.82
N THR A 316 -0.24 -14.20 29.30
CA THR A 316 0.15 -14.49 30.69
C THR A 316 1.63 -14.27 30.98
N GLY A 317 2.44 -13.88 30.00
CA GLY A 317 3.89 -13.70 30.16
C GLY A 317 4.68 -15.00 30.31
N LYS A 318 4.06 -16.17 30.18
CA LYS A 318 4.72 -17.47 30.41
C LYS A 318 5.59 -17.96 29.25
N GLY A 319 5.48 -17.36 28.07
CA GLY A 319 6.16 -17.84 26.86
C GLY A 319 5.71 -19.24 26.41
N ALA A 320 6.31 -19.74 25.33
CA ALA A 320 6.07 -21.09 24.82
C ALA A 320 7.23 -21.56 23.92
N GLY A 321 7.68 -22.81 24.10
CA GLY A 321 8.72 -23.41 23.26
C GLY A 321 10.04 -22.63 23.29
N GLN A 322 10.44 -22.07 22.13
CA GLN A 322 11.67 -21.28 21.97
C GLN A 322 11.52 -19.83 22.50
N PHE A 323 10.30 -19.38 22.82
CA PHE A 323 10.04 -18.03 23.33
C PHE A 323 10.02 -18.03 24.86
N PRO A 324 10.96 -17.32 25.52
CA PRO A 324 11.12 -17.39 26.97
C PRO A 324 9.97 -16.73 27.72
N ALA A 325 9.77 -17.16 28.98
CA ALA A 325 8.88 -16.47 29.91
C ALA A 325 9.43 -15.09 30.26
N LEU A 326 8.52 -14.11 30.38
CA LEU A 326 8.77 -12.79 30.96
C LEU A 326 8.34 -12.76 32.44
N ASP A 327 7.26 -13.45 32.78
CA ASP A 327 6.76 -13.61 34.15
C ASP A 327 7.76 -14.40 35.01
N GLY A 328 8.24 -13.79 36.10
CA GLY A 328 9.26 -14.34 37.00
C GLY A 328 10.66 -14.45 36.39
N SER A 329 10.88 -13.84 35.22
CA SER A 329 12.14 -13.99 34.49
C SER A 329 13.28 -13.18 35.11
N LYS A 330 14.53 -13.65 34.95
CA LYS A 330 15.73 -12.91 35.38
C LYS A 330 15.92 -11.59 34.61
N ILE A 331 15.37 -11.47 33.41
CA ILE A 331 15.47 -10.25 32.60
C ILE A 331 14.46 -9.20 33.12
N ALA A 332 13.19 -9.58 33.26
CA ALA A 332 12.16 -8.66 33.73
C ALA A 332 12.35 -8.24 35.20
N ASN A 333 12.94 -9.09 36.05
CA ASN A 333 13.26 -8.77 37.45
C ASN A 333 14.72 -8.33 37.66
N GLY A 334 15.55 -8.35 36.61
CA GLY A 334 16.97 -8.01 36.67
C GLY A 334 17.23 -6.53 36.37
N SER A 335 18.35 -6.20 35.71
CA SER A 335 18.67 -4.82 35.34
C SER A 335 17.68 -4.25 34.32
N ILE A 336 17.15 -3.05 34.59
CA ILE A 336 16.30 -2.35 33.62
C ILE A 336 17.07 -1.99 32.34
N ALA A 337 18.37 -1.71 32.44
CA ALA A 337 19.22 -1.49 31.28
C ALA A 337 19.33 -2.74 30.40
N GLU A 338 19.55 -3.91 31.00
CA GLU A 338 19.63 -5.17 30.24
C GLU A 338 18.29 -5.50 29.57
N HIS A 339 17.18 -5.28 30.29
CA HIS A 339 15.85 -5.50 29.73
C HIS A 339 15.57 -4.56 28.55
N LEU A 340 15.78 -3.25 28.75
CA LEU A 340 15.60 -2.24 27.70
C LEU A 340 16.50 -2.52 26.49
N ASN A 341 17.75 -2.95 26.71
CA ASN A 341 18.67 -3.28 25.63
C ASN A 341 18.13 -4.39 24.71
N ILE A 342 17.52 -5.42 25.29
CA ILE A 342 16.91 -6.53 24.53
C ILE A 342 15.69 -6.03 23.75
N VAL A 343 14.86 -5.18 24.34
CA VAL A 343 13.69 -4.61 23.64
C VAL A 343 14.13 -3.72 22.47
N LEU A 344 15.14 -2.87 22.67
CA LEU A 344 15.64 -1.97 21.62
C LEU A 344 16.27 -2.74 20.45
N HIS A 345 17.15 -3.70 20.74
CA HIS A 345 18.02 -4.33 19.74
C HIS A 345 17.60 -5.73 19.32
N GLY A 346 16.61 -6.33 19.99
CA GLY A 346 16.21 -7.71 19.78
C GLY A 346 17.24 -8.70 20.35
N LYS A 347 16.87 -9.98 20.35
CA LYS A 347 17.77 -11.08 20.75
C LYS A 347 17.28 -12.39 20.16
N ALA A 348 18.18 -13.12 19.48
CA ALA A 348 17.86 -14.36 18.78
C ALA A 348 16.67 -14.19 17.81
N ALA A 349 15.54 -14.87 18.05
CA ALA A 349 14.35 -14.77 17.21
C ALA A 349 13.46 -13.53 17.50
N MET A 350 13.75 -12.77 18.57
CA MET A 350 13.01 -11.54 18.89
C MET A 350 13.56 -10.38 18.04
N PRO A 351 12.73 -9.70 17.22
CA PRO A 351 13.17 -8.56 16.41
C PRO A 351 13.51 -7.34 17.28
N PRO A 352 14.33 -6.40 16.78
CA PRO A 352 14.51 -5.09 17.40
C PRO A 352 13.23 -4.28 17.32
N TRP A 353 12.86 -3.58 18.40
CA TRP A 353 11.70 -2.70 18.42
C TRP A 353 12.05 -1.21 18.28
N GLN A 354 13.34 -0.87 18.32
CA GLN A 354 13.80 0.47 17.97
C GLN A 354 13.45 0.77 16.50
N GLY A 355 12.71 1.86 16.27
CA GLY A 355 12.25 2.28 14.94
C GLY A 355 10.91 1.67 14.51
N VAL A 356 10.34 0.76 15.31
CA VAL A 356 8.98 0.23 15.13
C VAL A 356 8.03 0.85 16.16
N LEU A 357 8.43 0.84 17.43
CA LEU A 357 7.70 1.50 18.52
C LEU A 357 8.34 2.86 18.84
N ASN A 358 7.50 3.83 19.23
CA ASN A 358 7.97 5.12 19.69
C ASN A 358 8.53 5.06 21.13
N ASP A 359 9.15 6.14 21.60
CA ASP A 359 9.83 6.16 22.91
C ASP A 359 8.90 5.93 24.10
N VAL A 360 7.67 6.46 24.03
CA VAL A 360 6.67 6.29 25.08
C VAL A 360 6.13 4.86 25.09
N GLU A 361 5.93 4.25 23.92
CA GLU A 361 5.50 2.85 23.81
C GLU A 361 6.53 1.88 24.36
N ILE A 362 7.82 2.10 24.07
CA ILE A 362 8.94 1.30 24.63
C ILE A 362 9.02 1.50 26.14
N ALA A 363 8.94 2.75 26.62
CA ALA A 363 8.90 3.06 28.05
C ALA A 363 7.73 2.37 28.76
N SER A 364 6.56 2.38 28.13
CA SER A 364 5.33 1.78 28.64
C SER A 364 5.41 0.26 28.71
N VAL A 365 5.85 -0.42 27.65
CA VAL A 365 5.88 -1.89 27.60
C VAL A 365 6.91 -2.46 28.57
N VAL A 366 8.10 -1.86 28.68
CA VAL A 366 9.12 -2.28 29.65
C VAL A 366 8.63 -2.05 31.08
N THR A 367 7.97 -0.92 31.36
CA THR A 367 7.36 -0.66 32.67
C THR A 367 6.29 -1.71 32.98
N PHE A 368 5.41 -2.03 32.04
CA PHE A 368 4.37 -3.03 32.20
C PHE A 368 4.95 -4.43 32.50
N GLU A 369 5.89 -4.91 31.69
CA GLU A 369 6.49 -6.24 31.84
C GLU A 369 7.22 -6.41 33.19
N ARG A 370 7.84 -5.34 33.71
CA ARG A 370 8.56 -5.35 34.99
C ARG A 370 7.65 -5.21 36.23
N ASN A 371 6.38 -4.90 36.04
CA ASN A 371 5.40 -4.67 37.11
C ASN A 371 4.12 -5.51 36.97
N SER A 372 4.09 -6.47 36.05
CA SER A 372 2.95 -7.34 35.80
C SER A 372 3.22 -8.78 36.21
N TRP A 373 2.13 -9.53 36.41
CA TRP A 373 2.17 -10.93 36.83
C TRP A 373 2.89 -11.09 38.18
N SER A 374 3.91 -11.94 38.28
CA SER A 374 4.76 -12.05 39.48
C SER A 374 5.91 -11.05 39.52
N ASN A 375 6.10 -10.23 38.48
CA ASN A 375 7.12 -9.19 38.45
C ASN A 375 6.61 -7.95 39.19
N HIS A 376 7.27 -7.57 40.29
CA HIS A 376 6.89 -6.43 41.11
C HIS A 376 8.12 -5.56 41.45
N THR A 377 8.90 -5.21 40.42
CA THR A 377 10.14 -4.45 40.60
C THR A 377 9.92 -3.02 41.11
N GLY A 378 8.75 -2.44 40.86
CA GLY A 378 8.46 -1.04 41.18
C GLY A 378 8.95 -0.06 40.12
N ASP A 379 9.79 -0.51 39.18
CA ASP A 379 10.48 0.35 38.22
C ASP A 379 9.54 1.11 37.30
N LEU A 380 9.94 2.32 36.94
CA LEU A 380 9.24 3.21 36.03
C LEU A 380 10.22 3.71 34.98
N LEU A 381 10.08 3.28 33.74
CA LEU A 381 10.89 3.77 32.63
C LEU A 381 10.19 4.94 31.97
N GLN A 382 10.85 6.10 31.92
CA GLN A 382 10.34 7.29 31.23
C GLN A 382 10.78 7.31 29.76
N PRO A 383 9.99 7.91 28.85
CA PRO A 383 10.32 8.01 27.44
C PRO A 383 11.68 8.70 27.18
N LYS A 384 11.99 9.73 27.96
CA LYS A 384 13.31 10.39 27.92
C LYS A 384 14.46 9.42 28.19
N GLN A 385 14.29 8.44 29.09
CA GLN A 385 15.32 7.43 29.36
C GLN A 385 15.49 6.47 28.18
N VAL A 386 14.45 6.25 27.37
CA VAL A 386 14.55 5.49 26.12
C VAL A 386 15.34 6.28 25.07
N ILE A 387 15.10 7.59 24.95
CA ILE A 387 15.89 8.48 24.08
C ILE A 387 17.36 8.45 24.49
N ASP A 388 17.64 8.65 25.78
CA ASP A 388 19.00 8.65 26.31
C ASP A 388 19.67 7.27 26.07
N ALA A 389 18.93 6.17 26.24
CA ALA A 389 19.42 4.81 25.97
C ALA A 389 19.76 4.58 24.49
N LYS A 390 18.93 5.06 23.55
CA LYS A 390 19.22 5.04 22.10
C LYS A 390 20.46 5.85 21.74
N ALA A 391 20.78 6.88 22.53
CA ALA A 391 22.01 7.67 22.42
C ALA A 391 23.22 7.05 23.18
N GLY A 392 23.07 5.84 23.73
CA GLY A 392 24.13 5.10 24.41
C GLY A 392 24.19 5.28 25.93
N LYS A 393 23.27 6.06 26.51
CA LYS A 393 23.18 6.27 27.97
C LYS A 393 22.05 5.43 28.57
N MET A 394 22.38 4.20 28.97
CA MET A 394 21.41 3.27 29.54
C MET A 394 20.92 3.73 30.94
N PRO A 395 19.67 3.45 31.30
CA PRO A 395 19.12 3.82 32.62
C PRO A 395 19.78 3.03 33.76
N GLU A 396 20.19 3.73 34.81
CA GLU A 396 20.60 3.13 36.08
C GLU A 396 19.35 2.80 36.92
N GLY A 397 19.38 1.72 37.72
CA GLY A 397 18.20 1.10 38.37
C GLY A 397 17.30 2.03 39.19
N GLY A 398 16.02 1.63 39.32
CA GLY A 398 14.86 2.47 39.63
C GLY A 398 14.92 3.31 40.91
N GLY A 399 14.86 4.63 40.72
CA GLY A 399 14.52 5.57 41.77
C GLY A 399 13.01 5.61 42.00
N ASN A 400 12.57 5.20 43.18
CA ASN A 400 11.28 5.60 43.74
C ASN A 400 11.12 7.12 43.60
N ALA A 401 10.17 7.56 42.79
CA ALA A 401 9.75 8.95 42.78
C ALA A 401 8.91 9.24 44.04
N ALA A 402 9.59 9.45 45.17
CA ALA A 402 9.00 10.14 46.30
C ALA A 402 8.87 11.63 45.93
N ALA A 403 7.61 12.08 45.84
CA ALA A 403 7.12 13.45 45.92
C ALA A 403 8.15 14.59 45.71
N ALA A 404 8.19 15.15 44.50
CA ALA A 404 8.74 16.48 44.27
C ALA A 404 7.62 17.43 43.86
N SER A 405 7.33 18.35 44.77
CA SER A 405 6.44 19.50 44.65
C SER A 405 6.80 20.40 43.45
N ALA A 406 5.75 20.91 42.80
CA ALA A 406 5.82 21.91 41.73
C ALA A 406 6.53 23.21 42.17
N PRO A 407 7.07 23.95 41.19
CA PRO A 407 6.95 25.41 41.22
C PRO A 407 6.27 25.95 39.95
N GLU A 408 5.15 26.61 40.22
CA GLU A 408 4.75 27.96 39.78
C GLU A 408 4.94 28.41 38.31
N ALA A 409 3.80 28.72 37.71
CA ALA A 409 3.64 29.43 36.45
C ALA A 409 4.12 30.88 36.57
N ALA A 410 4.87 31.35 35.57
CA ALA A 410 5.09 32.76 35.32
C ALA A 410 4.67 33.09 33.88
N SER A 411 3.64 33.93 33.78
CA SER A 411 3.11 34.53 32.56
C SER A 411 4.09 35.52 31.94
N ALA A 412 4.14 35.59 30.62
CA ALA A 412 4.03 36.85 29.87
C ALA A 412 4.10 36.59 28.35
N ALA A 413 2.99 36.88 27.67
CA ALA A 413 2.99 37.45 26.33
C ALA A 413 2.90 39.00 26.49
N PRO A 414 3.00 39.87 25.45
CA PRO A 414 2.81 39.56 24.03
C PRO A 414 3.63 40.38 22.99
N ALA A 415 3.34 40.06 21.73
CA ALA A 415 3.09 40.99 20.60
C ALA A 415 4.16 41.19 19.50
N ALA A 416 3.70 40.81 18.29
CA ALA A 416 3.73 41.53 17.01
C ALA A 416 5.07 41.79 16.29
N ALA A 417 5.21 41.27 15.07
CA ALA A 417 4.82 41.97 13.83
C ALA A 417 5.45 41.29 12.60
N GLU A 418 4.61 40.84 11.67
CA GLU A 418 5.00 40.53 10.29
C GLU A 418 5.19 41.82 9.49
N ALA A 419 6.20 41.84 8.60
CA ALA A 419 6.27 42.79 7.50
C ALA A 419 6.85 42.15 6.23
N SER A 420 5.93 41.94 5.27
CA SER A 420 6.05 42.14 3.81
C SER A 420 7.31 41.73 3.03
N ALA A 421 7.07 40.89 2.02
CA ALA A 421 7.89 40.74 0.82
C ALA A 421 7.99 42.03 -0.02
N PRO A 422 8.95 42.09 -0.96
CA PRO A 422 8.63 42.53 -2.31
C PRO A 422 9.14 41.58 -3.41
N ALA A 423 8.52 41.73 -4.58
CA ALA A 423 8.64 40.87 -5.75
C ALA A 423 9.73 41.29 -6.75
N ALA A 424 10.20 40.27 -7.48
CA ALA A 424 10.61 40.22 -8.90
C ALA A 424 11.78 41.08 -9.43
N SER A 425 12.79 40.40 -10.01
CA SER A 425 13.08 40.42 -11.46
C SER A 425 14.19 39.40 -11.79
N GLY A 426 14.13 38.82 -12.99
CA GLY A 426 14.85 37.60 -13.34
C GLY A 426 16.26 37.76 -13.88
N ALA A 427 16.97 36.64 -13.87
CA ALA A 427 18.03 36.30 -14.81
C ALA A 427 18.09 34.76 -14.90
N GLN A 428 18.08 34.22 -16.12
CA GLN A 428 18.21 32.80 -16.39
C GLN A 428 19.56 32.28 -15.85
N ALA A 429 19.51 31.44 -14.81
CA ALA A 429 20.63 30.63 -14.37
C ALA A 429 20.29 29.15 -14.64
N SER A 430 21.24 28.45 -15.26
CA SER A 430 21.17 27.03 -15.60
C SER A 430 20.61 26.17 -14.46
N GLN A 431 19.69 25.25 -14.77
CA GLN A 431 19.22 24.19 -13.87
C GLN A 431 20.40 23.56 -13.11
N ALA A 432 20.54 23.89 -11.83
CA ALA A 432 21.27 23.04 -10.90
C ALA A 432 20.38 21.82 -10.66
N ALA A 433 20.81 20.65 -11.15
CA ALA A 433 20.18 19.38 -10.81
C ALA A 433 20.17 19.24 -9.27
N GLY A 434 18.99 19.16 -8.66
CA GLY A 434 18.85 18.86 -7.24
C GLY A 434 19.28 17.43 -6.95
N LEU A 435 19.65 17.15 -5.70
CA LEU A 435 19.81 15.77 -5.23
C LEU A 435 18.44 15.05 -5.20
N PRO A 436 18.38 13.73 -5.45
CA PRO A 436 19.50 12.81 -5.59
C PRO A 436 20.18 12.84 -6.97
N ALA A 437 21.48 12.55 -7.00
CA ALA A 437 22.28 12.39 -8.21
C ALA A 437 22.99 11.02 -8.22
N SER A 438 23.12 10.39 -9.38
CA SER A 438 23.73 9.06 -9.52
C SER A 438 25.00 9.11 -10.37
N ILE A 439 26.06 8.44 -9.92
CA ILE A 439 27.31 8.25 -10.66
C ILE A 439 27.44 6.76 -11.01
N TYR A 440 27.59 6.42 -12.29
CA TYR A 440 27.65 5.04 -12.76
C TYR A 440 29.07 4.63 -13.12
N PHE A 441 29.56 3.55 -12.50
CA PHE A 441 30.90 3.04 -12.71
C PHE A 441 30.96 1.95 -13.78
N GLU A 442 32.12 1.82 -14.41
CA GLU A 442 32.43 0.67 -15.25
C GLU A 442 32.58 -0.61 -14.41
N THR A 443 32.34 -1.76 -15.05
CA THR A 443 32.46 -3.08 -14.43
C THR A 443 33.86 -3.29 -13.85
N GLY A 444 33.94 -3.69 -12.58
CA GLY A 444 35.20 -3.96 -11.89
C GLY A 444 36.08 -2.73 -11.59
N LYS A 445 35.63 -1.51 -11.90
CA LYS A 445 36.38 -0.26 -11.65
C LYS A 445 35.77 0.59 -10.54
N ASP A 446 36.65 1.29 -9.81
CA ASP A 446 36.33 2.30 -8.80
C ASP A 446 36.87 3.70 -9.16
N SER A 447 37.50 3.85 -10.33
CA SER A 447 37.89 5.14 -10.89
C SER A 447 36.65 5.98 -11.23
N LEU A 448 36.61 7.24 -10.78
CA LEU A 448 35.53 8.17 -11.05
C LEU A 448 35.36 8.38 -12.57
N PRO A 449 34.15 8.19 -13.13
CA PRO A 449 33.92 8.37 -14.56
C PRO A 449 33.91 9.86 -14.94
N ALA A 450 34.16 10.18 -16.21
CA ALA A 450 34.31 11.57 -16.67
C ALA A 450 33.01 12.41 -16.51
N ASP A 451 31.85 11.76 -16.57
CA ASP A 451 30.53 12.37 -16.39
C ASP A 451 30.16 12.63 -14.92
N ALA A 452 30.88 12.03 -13.97
CA ALA A 452 30.67 12.21 -12.53
C ALA A 452 30.82 13.66 -12.07
N LYS A 453 31.58 14.48 -12.81
CA LYS A 453 31.80 15.89 -12.47
C LYS A 453 30.48 16.65 -12.29
N SER A 454 29.49 16.37 -13.15
CA SER A 454 28.18 17.01 -13.09
C SER A 454 27.43 16.70 -11.78
N ALA A 455 27.46 15.46 -11.33
CA ALA A 455 26.85 15.01 -10.08
C ALA A 455 27.59 15.54 -8.84
N VAL A 456 28.93 15.58 -8.89
CA VAL A 456 29.77 16.13 -7.81
C VAL A 456 29.56 17.64 -7.68
N ASP A 457 29.51 18.38 -8.79
CA ASP A 457 29.26 19.83 -8.78
C ASP A 457 27.85 20.14 -8.25
N ALA A 458 26.84 19.35 -8.64
CA ALA A 458 25.46 19.48 -8.15
C ALA A 458 25.37 19.26 -6.64
N ALA A 459 26.04 18.22 -6.12
CA ALA A 459 26.10 17.93 -4.70
C ALA A 459 26.87 18.98 -3.90
N ALA A 460 27.97 19.52 -4.43
CA ALA A 460 28.71 20.61 -3.81
C ALA A 460 27.88 21.91 -3.77
N ALA A 461 27.16 22.22 -4.85
CA ALA A 461 26.23 23.34 -4.89
C ALA A 461 25.09 23.17 -3.87
N TYR A 462 24.54 21.96 -3.74
CA TYR A 462 23.54 21.63 -2.72
C TYR A 462 24.09 21.82 -1.31
N ALA A 463 25.29 21.32 -1.01
CA ALA A 463 25.94 21.48 0.29
C ALA A 463 26.22 22.96 0.64
N LYS A 464 26.53 23.78 -0.35
CA LYS A 464 26.73 25.23 -0.19
C LYS A 464 25.40 25.96 0.07
N ALA A 465 24.33 25.56 -0.61
CA ALA A 465 23.00 26.15 -0.44
C ALA A 465 22.32 25.73 0.87
N HIS A 466 22.71 24.59 1.45
CA HIS A 466 22.14 24.06 2.69
C HIS A 466 23.26 23.79 3.70
N PRO A 467 23.73 24.79 4.47
CA PRO A 467 24.88 24.65 5.37
C PRO A 467 24.74 23.53 6.41
N ASP A 468 23.51 23.26 6.85
CA ASP A 468 23.19 22.26 7.88
C ASP A 468 22.92 20.86 7.32
N ALA A 469 22.78 20.72 5.99
CA ALA A 469 22.46 19.43 5.39
C ALA A 469 23.69 18.51 5.32
N LYS A 470 23.50 17.23 5.64
CA LYS A 470 24.47 16.17 5.39
C LYS A 470 24.17 15.50 4.05
N ILE A 471 25.20 14.95 3.40
CA ILE A 471 25.12 14.22 2.14
C ILE A 471 25.36 12.75 2.42
N ALA A 472 24.41 11.89 2.07
CA ALA A 472 24.58 10.44 2.10
C ALA A 472 25.12 9.93 0.77
N LEU A 473 26.05 8.97 0.85
CA LEU A 473 26.58 8.23 -0.29
C LEU A 473 26.23 6.76 -0.14
N SER A 474 25.38 6.24 -1.03
CA SER A 474 25.01 4.83 -1.09
C SER A 474 25.66 4.18 -2.31
N GLY A 475 26.60 3.26 -2.08
CA GLY A 475 27.25 2.49 -3.15
C GLY A 475 26.52 1.16 -3.38
N PHE A 476 26.22 0.82 -4.63
CA PHE A 476 25.54 -0.41 -4.98
C PHE A 476 26.54 -1.50 -5.43
N THR A 477 26.26 -2.75 -5.06
CA THR A 477 27.08 -3.92 -5.40
C THR A 477 26.74 -4.48 -6.78
N ASP A 478 27.74 -4.90 -7.54
CA ASP A 478 27.54 -5.59 -8.82
C ASP A 478 26.66 -6.85 -8.64
N ALA A 479 25.76 -7.09 -9.62
CA ALA A 479 24.77 -8.17 -9.57
C ALA A 479 25.35 -9.58 -9.84
N THR A 480 26.61 -9.65 -10.29
CA THR A 480 27.31 -10.89 -10.65
C THR A 480 28.71 -10.88 -10.05
N GLY A 481 29.24 -12.05 -9.68
CA GLY A 481 30.58 -12.19 -9.11
C GLY A 481 30.58 -12.56 -7.63
N ASN A 482 31.73 -12.42 -6.97
CA ASN A 482 31.86 -12.73 -5.55
C ASN A 482 31.27 -11.59 -4.69
N ALA A 483 30.38 -11.95 -3.75
CA ALA A 483 29.63 -10.98 -2.95
C ALA A 483 30.52 -10.08 -2.07
N ASP A 484 31.55 -10.64 -1.45
CA ASP A 484 32.47 -9.87 -0.58
C ASP A 484 33.31 -8.90 -1.42
N GLN A 485 33.81 -9.35 -2.57
CA GLN A 485 34.55 -8.51 -3.51
C GLN A 485 33.67 -7.38 -4.08
N ASN A 486 32.39 -7.65 -4.33
CA ASN A 486 31.43 -6.66 -4.83
C ASN A 486 31.06 -5.63 -3.76
N ALA A 487 30.94 -6.05 -2.49
CA ALA A 487 30.74 -5.15 -1.36
C ALA A 487 31.96 -4.23 -1.14
N ASP A 488 33.17 -4.79 -1.24
CA ASP A 488 34.41 -4.01 -1.17
C ASP A 488 34.55 -3.03 -2.34
N LEU A 489 34.17 -3.43 -3.55
CA LEU A 489 34.18 -2.56 -4.72
C LEU A 489 33.17 -1.41 -4.60
N ALA A 490 31.95 -1.69 -4.15
CA ALA A 490 30.93 -0.67 -3.89
C ALA A 490 31.39 0.35 -2.84
N LYS A 491 32.07 -0.12 -1.78
CA LYS A 491 32.69 0.74 -0.76
C LYS A 491 33.78 1.64 -1.35
N ARG A 492 34.67 1.10 -2.19
CA ARG A 492 35.73 1.91 -2.85
C ARG A 492 35.15 2.96 -3.80
N ARG A 493 34.08 2.64 -4.53
CA ARG A 493 33.36 3.61 -5.37
C ARG A 493 32.75 4.75 -4.55
N ALA A 494 32.09 4.45 -3.43
CA ALA A 494 31.55 5.47 -2.54
C ALA A 494 32.65 6.34 -1.92
N GLN A 495 33.82 5.76 -1.61
CA GLN A 495 35.00 6.51 -1.17
C GLN A 495 35.56 7.43 -2.25
N ALA A 496 35.62 6.98 -3.52
CA ALA A 496 36.06 7.83 -4.64
C ALA A 496 35.13 9.05 -4.82
N VAL A 497 33.82 8.86 -4.68
CA VAL A 497 32.84 9.97 -4.73
C VAL A 497 32.98 10.91 -3.53
N ARG A 498 33.20 10.38 -2.32
CA ARG A 498 33.52 11.19 -1.13
C ARG A 498 34.75 12.06 -1.36
N ASP A 499 35.82 11.48 -1.90
CA ASP A 499 37.08 12.19 -2.10
C ASP A 499 36.91 13.29 -3.17
N ALA A 500 36.10 13.04 -4.20
CA ALA A 500 35.71 14.06 -5.18
C ALA A 500 34.86 15.20 -4.57
N LEU A 501 33.92 14.89 -3.66
CA LEU A 501 33.14 15.90 -2.94
C LEU A 501 34.01 16.74 -2.00
N LYS A 502 34.98 16.12 -1.32
CA LYS A 502 35.97 16.83 -0.51
C LYS A 502 36.80 17.78 -1.35
N ALA A 503 37.27 17.33 -2.51
CA ALA A 503 37.99 18.18 -3.47
C ALA A 503 37.12 19.34 -4.00
N ALA A 504 35.80 19.14 -4.08
CA ALA A 504 34.82 20.17 -4.46
C ALA A 504 34.40 21.10 -3.30
N GLY A 505 34.99 20.95 -2.09
CA GLY A 505 34.77 21.85 -0.95
C GLY A 505 33.68 21.42 0.02
N VAL A 506 33.16 20.19 -0.05
CA VAL A 506 32.24 19.64 0.96
C VAL A 506 33.04 19.12 2.15
N SER A 507 32.71 19.58 3.36
CA SER A 507 33.39 19.14 4.58
C SER A 507 33.13 17.66 4.88
N GLU A 508 34.13 16.95 5.40
CA GLU A 508 34.08 15.49 5.60
C GLU A 508 33.02 15.07 6.64
N ASP A 509 32.83 15.86 7.70
CA ASP A 509 31.78 15.66 8.72
C ASP A 509 30.35 15.77 8.15
N ARG A 510 30.22 16.34 6.95
CA ARG A 510 28.97 16.46 6.22
C ARG A 510 28.72 15.33 5.23
N ILE A 511 29.63 14.37 5.10
CA ILE A 511 29.49 13.24 4.17
C ILE A 511 29.29 11.95 4.97
N VAL A 512 28.18 11.26 4.74
CA VAL A 512 27.80 10.00 5.40
C VAL A 512 27.92 8.86 4.40
N LEU A 513 28.93 8.01 4.56
CA LEU A 513 29.03 6.76 3.79
C LEU A 513 28.03 5.73 4.34
N LYS A 514 27.07 5.32 3.53
CA LYS A 514 26.15 4.23 3.86
C LYS A 514 26.81 2.87 3.60
N LYS A 515 26.25 1.81 4.19
CA LYS A 515 26.68 0.44 3.90
C LYS A 515 26.39 0.12 2.43
N PRO A 516 27.21 -0.70 1.75
CA PRO A 516 26.91 -1.14 0.40
C PRO A 516 25.52 -1.78 0.29
N GLU A 517 24.77 -1.41 -0.74
CA GLU A 517 23.41 -1.87 -0.98
C GLU A 517 23.38 -2.85 -2.16
N THR A 518 22.56 -3.90 -2.07
CA THR A 518 22.32 -4.85 -3.17
C THR A 518 21.07 -4.45 -3.93
N ILE A 519 21.06 -4.62 -5.25
CA ILE A 519 19.83 -4.44 -6.04
C ILE A 519 18.98 -5.71 -5.95
N THR A 520 17.75 -5.58 -5.47
CA THR A 520 16.75 -6.64 -5.47
C THR A 520 15.90 -6.58 -6.75
N GLY A 521 16.45 -7.13 -7.85
CA GLY A 521 15.73 -7.33 -9.12
C GLY A 521 15.96 -6.25 -10.19
N GLY A 522 16.11 -6.70 -11.44
CA GLY A 522 16.36 -5.87 -12.62
C GLY A 522 17.42 -6.48 -13.56
N ALA A 523 17.22 -6.38 -14.88
CA ALA A 523 18.14 -6.91 -15.89
C ALA A 523 19.29 -5.93 -16.25
N ASP A 524 19.27 -4.69 -15.74
CA ASP A 524 20.27 -3.68 -16.10
C ASP A 524 21.44 -3.68 -15.12
N ASN A 525 22.51 -4.38 -15.52
CA ASN A 525 23.76 -4.43 -14.78
C ASN A 525 24.36 -3.04 -14.47
N LYS A 526 23.98 -1.98 -15.23
CA LYS A 526 24.49 -0.62 -15.02
C LYS A 526 24.01 -0.03 -13.69
N GLU A 527 22.77 -0.28 -13.30
CA GLU A 527 22.20 0.21 -12.04
C GLU A 527 22.92 -0.35 -10.82
N ALA A 528 23.41 -1.59 -10.91
CA ALA A 528 24.17 -2.28 -9.86
C ALA A 528 25.57 -1.70 -9.64
N ARG A 529 26.01 -0.75 -10.49
CA ARG A 529 27.34 -0.12 -10.42
C ARG A 529 27.25 1.37 -10.12
N ARG A 530 26.18 1.83 -9.46
CA ARG A 530 26.04 3.26 -9.14
C ARG A 530 26.51 3.60 -7.72
N VAL A 531 26.88 4.85 -7.54
CA VAL A 531 26.88 5.55 -6.25
C VAL A 531 25.82 6.63 -6.32
N GLU A 532 24.86 6.57 -5.41
CA GLU A 532 23.83 7.59 -5.26
C GLU A 532 24.28 8.63 -4.22
N ILE A 533 24.11 9.89 -4.56
CA ILE A 533 24.34 11.06 -3.71
C ILE A 533 22.97 11.63 -3.36
N SER A 534 22.61 11.63 -2.08
CA SER A 534 21.31 12.10 -1.61
C SER A 534 21.46 12.98 -0.35
N PRO A 535 20.47 13.82 -0.01
CA PRO A 535 20.44 14.46 1.29
C PRO A 535 20.29 13.36 2.36
N ALA A 536 21.16 13.37 3.38
CA ALA A 536 20.97 12.52 4.53
C ALA A 536 19.83 13.10 5.38
N ALA A 537 18.80 12.28 5.62
CA ALA A 537 17.71 12.59 6.54
C ALA A 537 18.21 12.78 7.98
#